data_AF-A0A7V0X0U3-F1
#
_entry.id   AF-A0A7V0X0U3-F1
#
_cell.length_a   1.000
_cell.length_b   1.000
_cell.length_c   1.000
_cell.angle_alpha   90.00
_cell.angle_beta   90.00
_cell.angle_gamma   90.00
#
_symmetry.space_group_name_H-M   'P 1'
#
loop_
_entity.id
_entity.type
_entity.pdbx_description
1 polymer ?
#
loop_
_entity_poly.entity_id
_entity_poly.type
_entity_poly.pdbx_seq_one_letter_code
_entity_poly.pdbx_strand_id
1 'polypeptide(L)'
;MTAHINPWLFGRLAWDPTVDEKKLVREFCDFRYGAGAAAMARYYARLEEAFGMLLYLSPEEALPEKYTPMLKIFDEPPTDVEDNWFAPAKVKAERAGRIEKLDSLINDASRYLDEAGTDASKNAWHEEKKYFDLVRPWTVFSAERIRLYAALADGRMDEARSHLKKCDAGMNEVLAWGDKNIKEKKYRRNFRLMRLYNWRLRMDKIRADYFAPSWKRPFIKLGNMVRLGWLFIRLQRAFE
;
A
#
# COMPACT_ATOMS: atom_id res chain seq x y z
N MET A 1 -19.66 -14.33 9.50
CA MET A 1 -18.61 -13.39 9.96
C MET A 1 -17.33 -13.81 9.27
N THR A 2 -16.77 -12.96 8.41
CA THR A 2 -15.54 -13.23 7.66
C THR A 2 -14.36 -13.25 8.63
N ALA A 3 -13.75 -14.42 8.82
CA ALA A 3 -12.54 -14.52 9.63
C ALA A 3 -11.32 -14.11 8.77
N HIS A 4 -10.77 -12.93 9.07
CA HIS A 4 -9.46 -12.51 8.57
C HIS A 4 -8.36 -13.01 9.52
N ILE A 5 -7.18 -13.31 8.98
CA ILE A 5 -6.08 -13.88 9.77
C ILE A 5 -5.62 -12.95 10.91
N ASN A 6 -5.50 -11.64 10.68
CA ASN A 6 -4.96 -10.71 11.69
C ASN A 6 -5.83 -10.60 12.95
N PRO A 7 -7.17 -10.37 12.88
CA PRO A 7 -8.01 -10.41 14.08
C PRO A 7 -7.99 -11.77 14.80
N TRP A 8 -7.86 -12.86 14.04
CA TRP A 8 -7.79 -14.21 14.62
C TRP A 8 -6.48 -14.43 15.38
N LEU A 9 -5.33 -14.08 14.78
CA LEU A 9 -4.02 -14.13 15.42
C LEU A 9 -3.96 -13.22 16.65
N PHE A 10 -4.48 -12.00 16.54
CA PHE A 10 -4.55 -11.06 17.65
C PHE A 10 -5.29 -11.65 18.85
N GLY A 11 -6.47 -12.25 18.64
CA GLY A 11 -7.24 -12.86 19.73
C GLY A 11 -6.49 -14.01 20.41
N ARG A 12 -5.74 -14.81 19.66
CA ARG A 12 -4.95 -15.94 20.21
C ARG A 12 -3.73 -15.46 20.98
N LEU A 13 -2.98 -14.51 20.42
CA LEU A 13 -1.78 -13.95 21.06
C LEU A 13 -2.12 -13.07 22.27
N ALA A 14 -3.29 -12.43 22.29
CA ALA A 14 -3.78 -11.71 23.46
C ALA A 14 -4.14 -12.66 24.62
N TRP A 15 -4.57 -13.89 24.31
CA TRP A 15 -4.84 -14.92 25.31
C TRP A 15 -3.56 -15.57 25.83
N ASP A 16 -2.66 -15.96 24.91
CA ASP A 16 -1.35 -16.52 25.25
C ASP A 16 -0.29 -15.99 24.26
N PRO A 17 0.58 -15.05 24.69
CA PRO A 17 1.59 -14.46 23.84
C PRO A 17 2.81 -15.37 23.60
N THR A 18 2.86 -16.54 24.25
CA THR A 18 3.99 -17.49 24.12
C THR A 18 3.77 -18.54 23.04
N VAL A 19 2.58 -18.59 22.43
CA VAL A 19 2.27 -19.56 21.37
C VAL A 19 3.08 -19.26 20.11
N ASP A 20 3.57 -20.33 19.48
CA ASP A 20 4.22 -20.28 18.17
C ASP A 20 3.27 -19.71 17.08
N GLU A 21 3.63 -18.56 16.53
CA GLU A 21 2.89 -17.89 15.45
C GLU A 21 2.69 -18.78 14.23
N LYS A 22 3.68 -19.62 13.87
CA LYS A 22 3.61 -20.50 12.70
C LYS A 22 2.65 -21.66 12.93
N LYS A 23 2.50 -22.10 14.18
CA LYS A 23 1.46 -23.05 14.56
C LYS A 23 0.08 -22.41 14.44
N LEU A 24 -0.08 -21.18 14.94
CA LEU A 24 -1.34 -20.43 14.84
C LEU A 24 -1.76 -20.21 13.38
N VAL A 25 -0.85 -19.80 12.49
CA VAL A 25 -1.16 -19.63 11.06
C VAL A 25 -1.64 -20.94 10.43
N ARG A 26 -1.01 -22.08 10.76
CA ARG A 26 -1.44 -23.40 10.27
C ARG A 26 -2.83 -23.76 10.77
N GLU A 27 -3.10 -23.60 12.06
CA GLU A 27 -4.41 -23.86 12.64
C GLU A 27 -5.51 -22.99 12.00
N PHE A 28 -5.22 -21.71 11.75
CA PHE A 28 -6.14 -20.84 11.01
C PHE A 28 -6.39 -21.38 9.61
N CYS A 29 -5.33 -21.78 8.89
CA CYS A 29 -5.45 -22.26 7.53
C CYS A 29 -6.27 -23.55 7.44
N ASP A 30 -6.02 -24.50 8.35
CA ASP A 30 -6.76 -25.77 8.44
C ASP A 30 -8.25 -25.51 8.70
N PHE A 31 -8.55 -24.67 9.69
CA PHE A 31 -9.92 -24.31 10.05
C PHE A 31 -10.65 -23.59 8.91
N ARG A 32 -9.97 -22.66 8.22
CA ARG A 32 -10.60 -21.74 7.29
C ARG A 32 -10.70 -22.27 5.86
N TYR A 33 -9.68 -23.01 5.41
CA TYR A 33 -9.53 -23.39 4.00
C TYR A 33 -9.56 -24.91 3.78
N GLY A 34 -9.47 -25.75 4.81
CA GLY A 34 -9.58 -27.20 4.67
C GLY A 34 -8.47 -27.76 3.78
N ALA A 35 -8.82 -28.44 2.68
CA ALA A 35 -7.83 -29.08 1.81
C ALA A 35 -6.82 -28.08 1.16
N GLY A 36 -7.19 -26.80 1.03
CA GLY A 36 -6.27 -25.75 0.58
C GLY A 36 -5.31 -25.19 1.65
N ALA A 37 -5.36 -25.69 2.90
CA ALA A 37 -4.65 -25.09 4.03
C ALA A 37 -3.12 -25.01 3.85
N ALA A 38 -2.50 -26.06 3.30
CA ALA A 38 -1.05 -26.07 3.09
C ALA A 38 -0.57 -25.01 2.07
N ALA A 39 -1.36 -24.76 1.03
CA ALA A 39 -1.09 -23.68 0.08
C ALA A 39 -1.33 -22.32 0.74
N MET A 40 -2.41 -22.16 1.51
CA MET A 40 -2.70 -20.92 2.24
C MET A 40 -1.65 -20.57 3.31
N ALA A 41 -1.09 -21.55 4.01
CA ALA A 41 0.00 -21.31 4.95
C ALA A 41 1.25 -20.76 4.24
N ARG A 42 1.59 -21.29 3.06
CA ARG A 42 2.68 -20.77 2.21
C ARG A 42 2.36 -19.38 1.68
N TYR A 43 1.13 -19.12 1.27
CA TYR A 43 0.66 -17.79 0.87
C TYR A 43 0.87 -16.75 1.98
N TYR A 44 0.43 -17.04 3.21
CA TYR A 44 0.56 -16.12 4.33
C TYR A 44 2.01 -15.91 4.74
N ALA A 45 2.86 -16.95 4.70
CA ALA A 45 4.29 -16.81 4.96
C ALA A 45 4.95 -15.82 3.97
N ARG A 46 4.60 -15.89 2.67
CA ARG A 46 5.13 -14.95 1.67
C ARG A 46 4.61 -13.53 1.85
N LEU A 47 3.35 -13.38 2.24
CA LEU A 47 2.81 -12.07 2.58
C LEU A 47 3.50 -11.50 3.83
N GLU A 48 3.68 -12.28 4.88
CA GLU A 48 4.37 -11.85 6.09
C GLU A 48 5.79 -11.34 5.80
N GLU A 49 6.58 -12.08 5.01
CA GLU A 49 7.90 -11.63 4.56
C GLU A 49 7.81 -10.32 3.77
N ALA A 50 6.86 -10.22 2.83
CA ALA A 50 6.67 -9.03 2.00
C ALA A 50 6.25 -7.79 2.82
N PHE A 51 5.29 -7.93 3.72
CA PHE A 51 4.84 -6.87 4.61
C PHE A 51 5.94 -6.50 5.61
N GLY A 52 6.72 -7.45 6.11
CA GLY A 52 7.89 -7.20 6.95
C GLY A 52 8.90 -6.28 6.26
N MET A 53 9.17 -6.49 4.97
CA MET A 53 10.05 -5.61 4.18
C MET A 53 9.47 -4.20 3.98
N LEU A 54 8.16 -4.10 3.72
CA LEU A 54 7.50 -2.82 3.42
C LEU A 54 7.24 -1.97 4.66
N LEU A 55 6.87 -2.61 5.78
CA LEU A 55 6.43 -1.95 7.01
C LEU A 55 7.56 -1.73 8.02
N TYR A 56 8.76 -2.28 7.77
CA TYR A 56 9.92 -1.95 8.58
C TYR A 56 10.26 -0.46 8.45
N LEU A 57 10.34 0.22 9.58
CA LEU A 57 10.74 1.62 9.68
C LEU A 57 12.00 1.72 10.54
N SER A 58 13.05 2.32 9.98
CA SER A 58 14.18 2.78 10.77
C SER A 58 13.85 4.11 11.47
N PRO A 59 14.49 4.44 12.59
CA PRO A 59 14.29 5.72 13.29
C PRO A 59 14.46 6.95 12.38
N GLU A 60 15.37 6.88 11.41
CA GLU A 60 15.66 7.94 10.43
C GLU A 60 14.55 8.13 9.38
N GLU A 61 13.58 7.22 9.34
CA GLU A 61 12.39 7.26 8.48
C GLU A 61 11.15 7.74 9.26
N ALA A 62 11.30 8.09 10.54
CA ALA A 62 10.21 8.63 11.34
C ALA A 62 9.64 9.90 10.70
N LEU A 63 8.32 10.05 10.79
CA LEU A 63 7.60 11.20 10.26
C LEU A 63 8.12 12.49 10.91
N PRO A 64 8.16 13.62 10.18
CA PRO A 64 8.53 14.91 10.77
C PRO A 64 7.59 15.23 11.94
N GLU A 65 8.14 15.68 13.07
CA GLU A 65 7.35 16.04 14.26
C GLU A 65 6.38 17.20 14.02
N LYS A 66 6.64 18.03 12.99
CA LYS A 66 5.86 19.22 12.69
C LYS A 66 4.77 18.93 11.67
N TYR A 67 3.53 19.16 12.08
CA TYR A 67 2.37 19.10 11.21
C TYR A 67 2.48 20.13 10.06
N THR A 68 2.28 19.68 8.81
CA THR A 68 2.14 20.58 7.67
C THR A 68 0.77 21.28 7.72
N PRO A 69 0.70 22.62 7.81
CA PRO A 69 -0.56 23.34 7.76
C PRO A 69 -1.35 23.04 6.49
N MET A 70 -2.69 22.99 6.58
CA MET A 70 -3.57 22.65 5.44
C MET A 70 -3.30 23.45 4.16
N LEU A 71 -2.90 24.72 4.25
CA LEU A 71 -2.57 25.55 3.08
C LEU A 71 -1.25 25.17 2.41
N LYS A 72 -0.34 24.49 3.12
CA LYS A 72 0.99 24.10 2.64
C LYS A 72 1.07 22.66 2.11
N ILE A 73 -0.01 21.88 2.20
CA ILE A 73 -0.04 20.47 1.75
C ILE A 73 0.28 20.28 0.26
N PHE A 74 0.22 21.34 -0.54
CA PHE A 74 0.54 21.26 -1.97
C PHE A 74 2.02 21.55 -2.25
N ASP A 75 2.68 22.26 -1.35
CA ASP A 75 4.11 22.53 -1.41
C ASP A 75 4.90 21.42 -0.72
N GLU A 76 4.36 20.91 0.38
CA GLU A 76 4.89 19.80 1.14
C GLU A 76 3.74 18.85 1.48
N PRO A 77 3.40 17.91 0.58
CA PRO A 77 2.37 16.92 0.83
C PRO A 77 2.54 16.22 2.19
N PRO A 78 1.47 15.63 2.74
CA PRO A 78 1.58 14.75 3.89
C PRO A 78 2.41 13.51 3.54
N THR A 79 2.95 12.87 4.56
CA THR A 79 3.58 11.55 4.49
C THR A 79 2.69 10.56 5.23
N ASP A 80 2.57 9.33 4.72
CA ASP A 80 2.00 8.23 5.48
C ASP A 80 3.12 7.44 6.17
N VAL A 81 2.75 6.50 7.05
CA VAL A 81 3.68 5.72 7.87
C VAL A 81 4.73 4.97 7.03
N GLU A 82 4.47 4.70 5.75
CA GLU A 82 5.38 3.98 4.84
C GLU A 82 6.18 4.93 3.92
N ASP A 83 5.97 6.24 4.03
CA ASP A 83 6.55 7.25 3.14
C ASP A 83 7.89 7.76 3.70
N ASN A 84 9.00 7.22 3.20
CA ASN A 84 10.34 7.61 3.60
C ASN A 84 10.89 8.82 2.80
N TRP A 85 10.02 9.70 2.28
CA TRP A 85 10.41 10.88 1.49
C TRP A 85 11.46 11.76 2.18
N PHE A 86 11.34 11.94 3.50
CA PHE A 86 12.24 12.81 4.27
C PHE A 86 13.52 12.11 4.76
N ALA A 87 13.64 10.79 4.57
CA ALA A 87 14.81 10.06 5.01
C ALA A 87 16.09 10.50 4.23
N PRO A 88 17.28 10.40 4.85
CA PRO A 88 18.54 10.64 4.16
C PRO A 88 18.73 9.76 2.92
N ALA A 89 19.52 10.21 1.94
CA ALA A 89 19.77 9.48 0.69
C ALA A 89 20.27 8.05 0.91
N LYS A 90 21.19 7.87 1.87
CA LYS A 90 21.71 6.55 2.27
C LYS A 90 20.59 5.62 2.74
N VAL A 91 19.69 6.10 3.60
CA VAL A 91 18.57 5.34 4.15
C VAL A 91 17.57 4.97 3.05
N LYS A 92 17.33 5.86 2.09
CA LYS A 92 16.50 5.57 0.90
C LYS A 92 17.10 4.43 0.06
N ALA A 93 18.41 4.45 -0.18
CA ALA A 93 19.10 3.40 -0.92
C ALA A 93 19.04 2.05 -0.18
N GLU A 94 19.29 2.05 1.14
CA GLU A 94 19.17 0.85 1.98
C GLU A 94 17.74 0.30 2.01
N ARG A 95 16.70 1.17 2.05
CA ARG A 95 15.30 0.74 1.93
C ARG A 95 15.02 0.12 0.56
N ALA A 96 15.53 0.70 -0.53
CA ALA A 96 15.36 0.14 -1.87
C ALA A 96 16.02 -1.24 -2.02
N GLY A 97 17.20 -1.46 -1.40
CA GLY A 97 17.86 -2.76 -1.38
C GLY A 97 17.08 -3.82 -0.59
N ARG A 98 16.48 -3.44 0.55
CA ARG A 98 15.69 -4.38 1.40
C ARG A 98 14.46 -4.96 0.68
N ILE A 99 13.88 -4.24 -0.27
CA ILE A 99 12.69 -4.66 -1.00
C ILE A 99 12.99 -5.35 -2.34
N GLU A 100 14.25 -5.72 -2.61
CA GLU A 100 14.65 -6.35 -3.88
C GLU A 100 13.85 -7.62 -4.17
N LYS A 101 13.59 -8.44 -3.14
CA LYS A 101 12.86 -9.71 -3.26
C LYS A 101 11.34 -9.56 -3.26
N LEU A 102 10.81 -8.37 -3.02
CA LEU A 102 9.38 -8.15 -2.79
C LEU A 102 8.52 -8.66 -3.95
N ASP A 103 8.91 -8.37 -5.19
CA ASP A 103 8.15 -8.78 -6.38
C ASP A 103 8.07 -10.32 -6.49
N SER A 104 9.16 -11.01 -6.13
CA SER A 104 9.19 -12.48 -6.11
C SER A 104 8.26 -13.06 -5.02
N LEU A 105 8.25 -12.46 -3.83
CA LEU A 105 7.38 -12.87 -2.72
C LEU A 105 5.90 -12.69 -3.07
N ILE A 106 5.53 -11.56 -3.69
CA ILE A 106 4.15 -11.30 -4.09
C ILE A 106 3.71 -12.21 -5.23
N ASN A 107 4.59 -12.55 -6.17
CA ASN A 107 4.27 -13.52 -7.22
C ASN A 107 4.13 -14.94 -6.66
N ASP A 108 4.99 -15.35 -5.72
CA ASP A 108 4.87 -16.62 -5.02
C ASP A 108 3.57 -16.70 -4.21
N ALA A 109 3.22 -15.62 -3.49
CA ALA A 109 1.95 -15.51 -2.79
C ALA A 109 0.77 -15.71 -3.78
N SER A 110 0.78 -15.00 -4.92
CA SER A 110 -0.25 -15.18 -5.94
C SER A 110 -0.38 -16.63 -6.39
N ARG A 111 0.75 -17.31 -6.65
CA ARG A 111 0.76 -18.71 -7.07
C ARG A 111 0.17 -19.63 -6.01
N TYR A 112 0.55 -19.47 -4.74
CA TYR A 112 0.01 -20.29 -3.65
C TYR A 112 -1.47 -20.03 -3.38
N LEU A 113 -1.91 -18.78 -3.57
CA LEU A 113 -3.33 -18.45 -3.51
C LEU A 113 -4.09 -19.13 -4.64
N ASP A 114 -3.59 -19.09 -5.88
CA ASP A 114 -4.24 -19.76 -7.01
C ASP A 114 -4.24 -21.29 -6.82
N GLU A 115 -3.17 -21.88 -6.30
CA GLU A 115 -3.08 -23.30 -5.91
C GLU A 115 -4.13 -23.65 -4.84
N ALA A 116 -4.33 -22.82 -3.82
CA ALA A 116 -5.38 -23.07 -2.83
C ALA A 116 -6.80 -23.06 -3.44
N GLY A 117 -7.01 -22.37 -4.57
CA GLY A 117 -8.32 -22.23 -5.21
C GLY A 117 -8.89 -23.52 -5.80
N THR A 118 -8.05 -24.54 -6.01
CA THR A 118 -8.51 -25.86 -6.49
C THR A 118 -9.20 -26.65 -5.38
N ASP A 119 -8.69 -26.56 -4.16
CA ASP A 119 -9.04 -27.48 -3.06
C ASP A 119 -9.69 -26.79 -1.85
N ALA A 120 -9.57 -25.46 -1.73
CA ALA A 120 -10.12 -24.73 -0.60
C ALA A 120 -11.65 -24.59 -0.65
N SER A 121 -12.24 -24.29 0.51
CA SER A 121 -13.62 -23.79 0.57
C SER A 121 -13.79 -22.59 -0.37
N LYS A 122 -14.68 -22.72 -1.36
CA LYS A 122 -14.87 -21.71 -2.42
C LYS A 122 -15.08 -20.31 -1.85
N ASN A 123 -15.98 -20.15 -0.87
CA ASN A 123 -16.25 -18.83 -0.31
C ASN A 123 -15.02 -18.25 0.41
N ALA A 124 -14.29 -19.10 1.16
CA ALA A 124 -13.10 -18.68 1.89
C ALA A 124 -12.02 -18.13 0.97
N TRP A 125 -11.75 -18.88 -0.09
CA TRP A 125 -10.75 -18.54 -1.08
C TRP A 125 -11.13 -17.28 -1.86
N HIS A 126 -12.38 -17.14 -2.31
CA HIS A 126 -12.81 -15.96 -3.07
C HIS A 126 -12.70 -14.67 -2.25
N GLU A 127 -12.97 -14.74 -0.94
CA GLU A 127 -12.83 -13.59 -0.05
C GLU A 127 -11.35 -13.18 0.10
N GLU A 128 -10.46 -14.14 0.28
CA GLU A 128 -9.01 -13.88 0.35
C GLU A 128 -8.47 -13.39 -1.00
N LYS A 129 -8.91 -13.97 -2.11
CA LYS A 129 -8.55 -13.52 -3.46
C LYS A 129 -8.93 -12.07 -3.70
N LYS A 130 -10.15 -11.69 -3.29
CA LYS A 130 -10.61 -10.30 -3.38
C LYS A 130 -9.75 -9.36 -2.54
N TYR A 131 -9.28 -9.79 -1.37
CA TYR A 131 -8.34 -9.01 -0.55
C TYR A 131 -6.96 -8.91 -1.22
N PHE A 132 -6.42 -10.01 -1.74
CA PHE A 132 -5.15 -10.03 -2.44
C PHE A 132 -5.14 -9.15 -3.70
N ASP A 133 -6.27 -9.06 -4.41
CA ASP A 133 -6.45 -8.16 -5.55
C ASP A 133 -6.31 -6.66 -5.17
N LEU A 134 -6.44 -6.31 -3.89
CA LEU A 134 -6.08 -4.98 -3.36
C LEU A 134 -4.62 -4.92 -2.92
N VAL A 135 -4.15 -5.95 -2.22
CA VAL A 135 -2.78 -6.00 -1.67
C VAL A 135 -1.75 -5.90 -2.79
N ARG A 136 -1.91 -6.65 -3.88
CA ARG A 136 -0.94 -6.68 -4.98
C ARG A 136 -0.67 -5.30 -5.62
N PRO A 137 -1.66 -4.52 -6.06
CA PRO A 137 -1.40 -3.19 -6.60
C PRO A 137 -0.92 -2.20 -5.53
N TRP A 138 -1.31 -2.39 -4.27
CA TRP A 138 -0.77 -1.61 -3.15
C TRP A 138 0.72 -1.88 -2.95
N THR A 139 1.17 -3.14 -2.97
CA THR A 139 2.60 -3.48 -2.84
C THR A 139 3.42 -2.92 -4.01
N VAL A 140 2.86 -2.95 -5.23
CA VAL A 140 3.50 -2.32 -6.39
C VAL A 140 3.68 -0.83 -6.16
N PHE A 141 2.64 -0.12 -5.71
CA PHE A 141 2.76 1.30 -5.41
C PHE A 141 3.81 1.57 -4.33
N SER A 142 3.76 0.89 -3.19
CA SER A 142 4.70 1.11 -2.07
C SER A 142 6.15 0.80 -2.47
N ALA A 143 6.39 -0.29 -3.20
CA ALA A 143 7.72 -0.69 -3.67
C ALA A 143 8.32 0.33 -4.65
N GLU A 144 7.52 0.72 -5.64
CA GLU A 144 7.95 1.63 -6.69
C GLU A 144 8.15 3.05 -6.15
N ARG A 145 7.39 3.45 -5.12
CA ARG A 145 7.60 4.70 -4.40
C ARG A 145 8.96 4.74 -3.70
N ILE A 146 9.35 3.65 -3.04
CA ILE A 146 10.66 3.51 -2.39
C ILE A 146 11.78 3.59 -3.44
N ARG A 147 11.66 2.85 -4.54
CA ARG A 147 12.64 2.84 -5.64
C ARG A 147 12.75 4.21 -6.32
N LEU A 148 11.62 4.90 -6.52
CA LEU A 148 11.56 6.27 -7.02
C LEU A 148 12.38 7.23 -6.15
N TYR A 149 12.22 7.17 -4.83
CA TYR A 149 12.92 8.11 -3.93
C TYR A 149 14.43 7.85 -3.89
N ALA A 150 14.83 6.59 -3.92
CA ALA A 150 16.24 6.23 -4.03
C ALA A 150 16.85 6.72 -5.36
N ALA A 151 16.16 6.51 -6.48
CA ALA A 151 16.62 6.97 -7.79
C ALA A 151 16.70 8.50 -7.90
N LEU A 152 15.74 9.23 -7.33
CA LEU A 152 15.79 10.70 -7.26
C LEU A 152 16.96 11.20 -6.41
N ALA A 153 17.21 10.57 -5.26
CA ALA A 153 18.31 10.96 -4.36
C ALA A 153 19.69 10.73 -5.00
N ASP A 154 19.80 9.74 -5.89
CA ASP A 154 21.03 9.36 -6.59
C ASP A 154 21.18 10.04 -7.98
N GLY A 155 20.23 10.89 -8.37
CA GLY A 155 20.28 11.58 -9.66
C GLY A 155 19.92 10.72 -10.88
N ARG A 156 19.44 9.49 -10.70
CA ARG A 156 19.08 8.53 -11.76
C ARG A 156 17.70 8.83 -12.36
N MET A 157 17.62 9.92 -13.12
CA MET A 157 16.34 10.53 -13.57
C MET A 157 15.49 9.64 -14.47
N ASP A 158 16.09 8.83 -15.35
CA ASP A 158 15.32 7.94 -16.24
C ASP A 158 14.68 6.78 -15.47
N GLU A 159 15.42 6.21 -14.51
CA GLU A 159 14.88 5.20 -13.60
C GLU A 159 13.78 5.79 -12.71
N ALA A 160 14.02 6.97 -12.15
CA ALA A 160 13.01 7.69 -11.37
C ALA A 160 11.72 7.93 -12.19
N ARG A 161 11.83 8.33 -13.46
CA ARG A 161 10.67 8.49 -14.35
C ARG A 161 9.92 7.17 -14.57
N SER A 162 10.64 6.07 -14.73
CA SER A 162 10.06 4.72 -14.87
C SER A 162 9.30 4.31 -13.61
N HIS A 163 9.92 4.48 -12.43
CA HIS A 163 9.28 4.17 -11.15
C HIS A 163 8.05 5.04 -10.89
N LEU A 164 8.08 6.33 -11.24
CA LEU A 164 6.91 7.20 -11.12
C LEU A 164 5.72 6.70 -11.96
N LYS A 165 5.97 6.24 -13.19
CA LYS A 165 4.92 5.65 -14.04
C LYS A 165 4.32 4.38 -13.42
N LYS A 166 5.15 3.53 -12.80
CA LYS A 166 4.68 2.33 -12.11
C LYS A 166 3.91 2.66 -10.83
N CYS A 167 4.31 3.69 -10.09
CA CYS A 167 3.53 4.23 -8.96
C CYS A 167 2.13 4.65 -9.42
N ASP A 168 2.03 5.40 -10.53
CA ASP A 168 0.73 5.80 -11.09
C ASP A 168 -0.14 4.57 -11.45
N ALA A 169 0.45 3.55 -12.07
CA ALA A 169 -0.25 2.32 -12.43
C ALA A 169 -0.81 1.59 -11.18
N GLY A 170 0.05 1.31 -10.19
CA GLY A 170 -0.36 0.64 -8.94
C GLY A 170 -1.43 1.42 -8.18
N MET A 171 -1.28 2.74 -8.06
CA MET A 171 -2.29 3.59 -7.42
C MET A 171 -3.63 3.56 -8.18
N ASN A 172 -3.62 3.62 -9.51
CA ASN A 172 -4.84 3.57 -10.30
C ASN A 172 -5.55 2.21 -10.14
N GLU A 173 -4.82 1.11 -10.06
CA GLU A 173 -5.38 -0.22 -9.77
C GLU A 173 -6.01 -0.29 -8.37
N VAL A 174 -5.34 0.27 -7.35
CA VAL A 174 -5.92 0.39 -5.99
C VAL A 174 -7.23 1.19 -6.00
N LEU A 175 -7.27 2.31 -6.72
CA LEU A 175 -8.47 3.14 -6.84
C LEU A 175 -9.60 2.40 -7.58
N ALA A 176 -9.27 1.71 -8.68
CA ALA A 176 -10.23 0.90 -9.43
C ALA A 176 -10.80 -0.25 -8.58
N TRP A 177 -9.96 -0.89 -7.76
CA TRP A 177 -10.41 -1.88 -6.79
C TRP A 177 -11.40 -1.27 -5.80
N GLY A 178 -11.10 -0.10 -5.25
CA GLY A 178 -11.99 0.61 -4.31
C GLY A 178 -13.34 0.93 -4.93
N ASP A 179 -13.35 1.35 -6.20
CA ASP A 179 -14.57 1.68 -6.93
C ASP A 179 -15.47 0.48 -7.19
N LYS A 180 -14.87 -0.66 -7.51
CA LYS A 180 -15.56 -1.92 -7.75
C LYS A 180 -16.07 -2.56 -6.47
N ASN A 181 -15.29 -2.53 -5.39
CA ASN A 181 -15.50 -3.40 -4.23
C ASN A 181 -16.16 -2.71 -3.02
N ILE A 182 -16.05 -1.38 -2.89
CA ILE A 182 -16.65 -0.64 -1.78
C ILE A 182 -18.06 -0.20 -2.18
N LYS A 183 -19.08 -0.84 -1.62
CA LYS A 183 -20.49 -0.62 -1.99
C LYS A 183 -20.98 0.77 -1.56
N GLU A 184 -20.73 1.15 -0.32
CA GLU A 184 -21.22 2.41 0.23
C GLU A 184 -20.45 3.61 -0.29
N LYS A 185 -21.20 4.59 -0.81
CA LYS A 185 -20.65 5.78 -1.46
C LYS A 185 -19.74 6.59 -0.52
N LYS A 186 -20.09 6.72 0.76
CA LYS A 186 -19.30 7.46 1.76
C LYS A 186 -17.93 6.82 1.98
N TYR A 187 -17.86 5.49 2.14
CA TYR A 187 -16.60 4.78 2.33
C TYR A 187 -15.75 4.77 1.06
N ARG A 188 -16.37 4.66 -0.13
CA ARG A 188 -15.65 4.77 -1.40
C ARG A 188 -15.04 6.16 -1.59
N ARG A 189 -15.77 7.22 -1.23
CA ARG A 189 -15.27 8.61 -1.27
C ARG A 189 -14.11 8.79 -0.28
N ASN A 190 -14.24 8.31 0.95
CA ASN A 190 -13.18 8.35 1.94
C ASN A 190 -11.93 7.59 1.46
N PHE A 191 -12.13 6.38 0.92
CA PHE A 191 -11.05 5.56 0.36
C PHE A 191 -10.26 6.33 -0.71
N ARG A 192 -10.95 6.96 -1.67
CA ARG A 192 -10.33 7.81 -2.69
C ARG A 192 -9.62 9.02 -2.09
N LEU A 193 -10.26 9.72 -1.16
CA LEU A 193 -9.70 10.92 -0.53
C LEU A 193 -8.35 10.60 0.14
N MET A 194 -8.27 9.52 0.92
CA MET A 194 -7.04 9.13 1.62
C MET A 194 -5.88 8.85 0.66
N ARG A 195 -6.13 8.15 -0.45
CA ARG A 195 -5.07 7.86 -1.46
C ARG A 195 -4.67 9.11 -2.23
N LEU A 196 -5.62 10.00 -2.51
CA LEU A 196 -5.29 11.25 -3.16
C LEU A 196 -4.45 12.16 -2.25
N TYR A 197 -4.82 12.25 -0.98
CA TYR A 197 -4.13 13.05 0.02
C TYR A 197 -2.71 12.53 0.29
N ASN A 198 -2.56 11.24 0.60
CA ASN A 198 -1.26 10.67 1.00
C ASN A 198 -0.35 10.31 -0.19
N TRP A 199 -0.91 9.88 -1.32
CA TRP A 199 -0.11 9.34 -2.43
C TRP A 199 -0.08 10.27 -3.63
N ARG A 200 -1.26 10.63 -4.14
CA ARG A 200 -1.35 11.37 -5.41
C ARG A 200 -0.71 12.75 -5.32
N LEU A 201 -0.92 13.48 -4.23
CA LEU A 201 -0.32 14.80 -4.03
C LEU A 201 1.21 14.75 -4.14
N ARG A 202 1.84 13.76 -3.50
CA ARG A 202 3.29 13.55 -3.56
C ARG A 202 3.76 13.21 -4.97
N MET A 203 3.11 12.23 -5.63
CA MET A 203 3.49 11.81 -6.99
C MET A 203 3.37 12.96 -7.99
N ASP A 204 2.29 13.75 -7.89
CA ASP A 204 2.07 14.91 -8.75
C ASP A 204 3.05 16.04 -8.45
N LYS A 205 3.43 16.25 -7.18
CA LYS A 205 4.51 17.17 -6.80
C LYS A 205 5.85 16.75 -7.42
N ILE A 206 6.24 15.48 -7.27
CA ILE A 206 7.47 14.95 -7.87
C ILE A 206 7.43 15.13 -9.39
N ARG A 207 6.28 14.87 -10.02
CA ARG A 207 6.12 15.12 -11.46
C ARG A 207 6.35 16.59 -11.80
N ALA A 208 5.77 17.51 -11.05
CA ALA A 208 5.94 18.94 -11.28
C ALA A 208 7.40 19.39 -11.10
N ASP A 209 8.04 18.97 -10.01
CA ASP A 209 9.36 19.45 -9.62
C ASP A 209 10.47 18.89 -10.51
N TYR A 210 10.41 17.60 -10.85
CA TYR A 210 11.51 16.89 -11.54
C TYR A 210 11.27 16.64 -13.04
N PHE A 211 10.02 16.50 -13.47
CA PHE A 211 9.72 15.95 -14.81
C PHE A 211 8.86 16.85 -15.70
N ALA A 212 8.21 17.87 -15.15
CA ALA A 212 7.37 18.79 -15.90
C ALA A 212 8.13 20.08 -16.26
N PRO A 213 7.87 20.65 -17.45
CA PRO A 213 8.27 22.02 -17.75
C PRO A 213 7.72 22.99 -16.70
N SER A 214 8.46 24.06 -16.40
CA SER A 214 8.12 25.07 -15.38
C SER A 214 6.70 25.62 -15.54
N TRP A 215 6.27 25.87 -16.78
CA TRP A 215 4.93 26.39 -17.09
C TRP A 215 3.79 25.42 -16.76
N LYS A 216 4.04 24.09 -16.70
CA LYS A 216 3.03 23.08 -16.33
C LYS A 216 2.86 22.93 -14.83
N ARG A 217 3.86 23.29 -14.02
CA ARG A 217 3.84 23.17 -12.56
C ARG A 217 2.61 23.81 -11.89
N PRO A 218 2.23 25.07 -12.19
CA PRO A 218 1.06 25.68 -11.55
C PRO A 218 -0.24 24.95 -11.90
N PHE A 219 -0.38 24.43 -13.11
CA PHE A 219 -1.58 23.68 -13.52
C PHE A 219 -1.71 22.35 -12.79
N ILE A 220 -0.59 21.63 -12.56
CA ILE A 220 -0.59 20.40 -11.77
C ILE A 220 -1.01 20.70 -10.33
N LYS A 221 -0.44 21.76 -9.72
CA LYS A 221 -0.79 22.19 -8.36
C LYS A 221 -2.27 22.56 -8.25
N LEU A 222 -2.77 23.39 -9.16
CA LEU A 222 -4.19 23.81 -9.19
C LEU A 222 -5.14 22.62 -9.38
N GLY A 223 -4.82 21.70 -10.29
CA GLY A 223 -5.62 20.49 -10.51
C GLY A 223 -5.75 19.64 -9.25
N ASN A 224 -4.68 19.53 -8.47
CA ASN A 224 -4.69 18.84 -7.18
C ASN A 224 -5.54 19.56 -6.13
N MET A 225 -5.43 20.89 -6.04
CA MET A 225 -6.25 21.69 -5.13
C MET A 225 -7.74 21.50 -5.40
N VAL A 226 -8.14 21.62 -6.68
CA VAL A 226 -9.54 21.45 -7.11
C VAL A 226 -10.04 20.04 -6.79
N ARG A 227 -9.26 19.00 -7.12
CA ARG A 227 -9.64 17.60 -6.90
C ARG A 227 -9.83 17.29 -5.40
N LEU A 228 -8.90 17.74 -4.55
CA LEU A 228 -8.96 17.49 -3.11
C LEU A 228 -10.12 18.24 -2.47
N GLY A 229 -10.27 19.54 -2.76
CA GLY A 229 -11.34 20.37 -2.22
C GLY A 229 -12.73 19.83 -2.58
N TRP A 230 -12.91 19.39 -3.83
CA TRP A 230 -14.17 18.80 -4.28
C TRP A 230 -14.51 17.47 -3.58
N LEU A 231 -13.52 16.61 -3.33
CA LEU A 231 -13.75 15.37 -2.59
C LEU A 231 -14.05 15.62 -1.11
N PHE A 232 -13.38 16.59 -0.50
CA PHE A 232 -13.64 16.99 0.88
C PHE A 232 -15.07 17.49 1.07
N ILE A 233 -15.52 18.43 0.22
CA ILE A 233 -16.90 18.95 0.23
C ILE A 233 -17.92 17.80 0.05
N ARG A 234 -17.65 16.87 -0.86
CA ARG A 234 -18.52 15.71 -1.10
C ARG A 234 -18.56 14.72 0.05
N LEU A 235 -17.50 14.65 0.86
CA LEU A 235 -17.44 13.78 2.02
C LEU A 235 -18.21 14.39 3.19
N GLN A 236 -18.05 15.69 3.45
CA GLN A 236 -18.80 16.41 4.50
C GLN A 236 -20.32 16.23 4.31
N ARG A 237 -20.81 16.50 3.09
CA ARG A 237 -22.24 16.29 2.73
C ARG A 237 -22.73 14.84 2.75
N ALA A 238 -21.84 13.86 2.98
CA ALA A 238 -22.22 12.45 3.07
C ALA A 238 -22.33 11.96 4.52
N PHE A 239 -21.90 12.79 5.48
CA PHE A 239 -21.99 12.55 6.92
C PHE A 239 -23.00 13.49 7.61
N GLU A 240 -23.50 14.50 6.88
CA GLU A 240 -24.76 15.22 7.15
C GLU A 240 -25.94 14.35 6.73
#